data_AF-A0A7X1E7U6-F1
#
_entry.id   AF-A0A7X1E7U6-F1
#
_cell.length_a   1.000
_cell.length_b   1.000
_cell.length_c   1.000
_cell.angle_alpha   90.00
_cell.angle_beta   90.00
_cell.angle_gamma   90.00
#
_symmetry.space_group_name_H-M   'P 1'
#
loop_
_entity.id
_entity.type
_entity.pdbx_description
1 polymer ?
#
loop_
_entity_poly.entity_id
_entity_poly.type
_entity_poly.pdbx_seq_one_letter_code
_entity_poly.pdbx_strand_id
1 'polypeptide(L)'
;MEKVIRWILLGAIATLLVVFAVVGHQNLKEYGQFREKEMQLSERIDTEKAEYERQRKYYRKLMNDPAFLEAVVRDRLGYARDGEIIFRFED
;
A
#
# COMPACT_ATOMS: atom_id res chain seq x y z
N MET A 1 7.67 -62.36 -15.63
CA MET A 1 7.16 -61.18 -16.38
C MET A 1 6.25 -60.31 -15.52
N GLU A 2 5.17 -60.84 -14.91
CA GLU A 2 4.23 -60.04 -14.09
C GLU A 2 4.86 -59.26 -12.93
N LYS A 3 5.79 -59.87 -12.17
CA LYS A 3 6.45 -59.19 -11.05
C LYS A 3 7.28 -57.99 -11.49
N VAL A 4 7.93 -58.08 -12.66
CA VAL A 4 8.75 -56.99 -13.22
C VAL A 4 7.86 -55.84 -13.67
N ILE A 5 6.72 -56.15 -14.32
CA ILE A 5 5.74 -55.15 -14.74
C ILE A 5 5.14 -54.42 -13.53
N ARG A 6 4.87 -55.13 -12.42
CA ARG A 6 4.39 -54.50 -11.18
C ARG A 6 5.41 -53.53 -10.58
N TRP A 7 6.70 -53.88 -10.56
CA TRP A 7 7.75 -52.98 -10.07
C TRP A 7 7.94 -51.74 -10.97
N ILE A 8 7.83 -51.91 -12.29
CA ILE A 8 7.88 -50.77 -13.23
C ILE A 8 6.68 -49.83 -13.03
N LEU A 9 5.47 -50.39 -12.88
CA LEU A 9 4.27 -49.59 -12.60
C LEU A 9 4.38 -48.85 -11.26
N LEU A 10 4.86 -49.52 -10.21
CA LEU A 10 5.08 -48.87 -8.91
C LEU A 10 6.11 -47.75 -8.99
N GLY A 11 7.20 -47.95 -9.72
CA GLY A 11 8.20 -46.91 -9.98
C GLY A 11 7.62 -45.72 -10.75
N ALA A 12 6.82 -45.97 -11.78
CA ALA A 12 6.16 -44.92 -12.56
C ALA A 12 5.17 -44.11 -11.71
N ILE A 13 4.35 -44.78 -10.88
CA ILE A 13 3.41 -44.12 -9.96
C ILE A 13 4.14 -43.30 -8.91
N ALA A 14 5.20 -43.85 -8.30
CA ALA A 14 6.01 -43.12 -7.32
C ALA A 14 6.64 -41.87 -7.94
N THR A 15 7.16 -41.98 -9.17
CA THR A 15 7.75 -40.85 -9.90
C THR A 15 6.70 -39.77 -10.18
N LEU A 16 5.50 -40.17 -10.63
CA LEU A 16 4.39 -39.26 -10.86
C LEU A 16 3.98 -38.51 -9.58
N LEU A 17 3.89 -39.22 -8.44
CA LEU A 17 3.54 -38.62 -7.15
C LEU A 17 4.58 -37.59 -6.68
N VAL A 18 5.87 -37.88 -6.88
CA VAL A 18 6.94 -36.92 -6.54
C VAL A 18 6.85 -35.67 -7.39
N VAL A 19 6.62 -35.79 -8.71
CA VAL A 19 6.44 -34.64 -9.60
C VAL A 19 5.24 -33.79 -9.15
N PHE A 20 4.11 -34.43 -8.87
CA PHE A 20 2.91 -33.71 -8.39
C PHE A 20 3.14 -33.01 -7.05
N ALA A 21 3.83 -33.65 -6.10
CA ALA A 21 4.15 -33.05 -4.80
C ALA A 21 5.06 -31.82 -4.94
N VAL A 22 6.07 -31.88 -5.82
CA VAL A 22 7.00 -30.77 -6.05
C VAL A 22 6.31 -29.58 -6.72
N VAL A 23 5.46 -29.83 -7.72
CA VAL A 23 4.70 -28.77 -8.40
C VAL A 23 3.65 -28.14 -7.48
N GLY A 24 2.90 -28.96 -6.72
CA GLY A 24 1.89 -28.46 -5.78
C GLY A 24 2.49 -27.59 -4.67
N HIS A 25 3.68 -27.94 -4.17
CA HIS A 25 4.33 -27.18 -3.10
C HIS A 25 4.87 -25.82 -3.57
N GLN A 26 5.30 -25.69 -4.83
CA GLN A 26 5.71 -24.41 -5.41
C GLN A 26 4.52 -23.45 -5.55
N ASN A 27 3.40 -23.96 -6.08
CA ASN A 27 2.19 -23.18 -6.26
C ASN A 27 1.68 -22.59 -4.92
N LEU A 28 1.63 -23.39 -3.85
CA LEU A 28 1.13 -22.91 -2.55
C LEU A 28 1.96 -21.74 -1.97
N LYS A 29 3.29 -21.78 -2.12
CA LYS A 29 4.15 -20.69 -1.64
C LYS A 29 3.94 -19.41 -2.42
N GLU A 30 3.78 -19.54 -3.73
CA GLU A 30 3.57 -18.42 -4.64
C GLU A 30 2.22 -17.72 -4.37
N TYR A 31 1.15 -18.49 -4.12
CA TYR A 31 -0.15 -17.93 -3.72
C TYR A 31 -0.10 -17.13 -2.41
N GLY A 32 0.66 -17.59 -1.41
CA GLY A 32 0.81 -16.87 -0.15
C GLY A 32 1.49 -15.52 -0.33
N GLN A 33 2.57 -15.48 -1.11
CA GLN A 33 3.31 -14.25 -1.41
C GLN A 33 2.48 -13.26 -2.24
N PHE A 34 1.67 -13.74 -3.18
CA PHE A 34 0.77 -12.87 -3.94
C PHE A 34 -0.32 -12.26 -3.07
N ARG A 35 -0.93 -13.04 -2.18
CA ARG A 35 -1.95 -12.52 -1.25
C ARG A 35 -1.38 -11.47 -0.30
N GLU A 36 -0.17 -11.69 0.23
CA GLU A 36 0.49 -10.72 1.10
C GLU A 36 0.81 -9.42 0.35
N LYS A 37 1.33 -9.51 -0.87
CA LYS A 37 1.56 -8.35 -1.73
C LYS A 37 0.27 -7.60 -2.07
N GLU A 38 -0.80 -8.31 -2.37
CA GLU A 38 -2.11 -7.72 -2.65
C GLU A 38 -2.63 -6.92 -1.45
N MET A 39 -2.55 -7.49 -0.24
CA MET A 39 -2.93 -6.81 1.00
C MET A 39 -2.09 -5.55 1.24
N GLN A 40 -0.76 -5.65 1.14
CA GLN A 40 0.14 -4.51 1.31
C GLN A 40 -0.13 -3.40 0.28
N LEU A 41 -0.42 -3.77 -0.97
CA LEU A 41 -0.70 -2.80 -2.03
C LEU A 41 -2.05 -2.12 -1.83
N SER A 42 -3.06 -2.87 -1.38
CA SER A 42 -4.38 -2.33 -1.03
C SER A 42 -4.27 -1.30 0.10
N GLU A 43 -3.54 -1.62 1.18
CA GLU A 43 -3.34 -0.70 2.30
C GLU A 43 -2.65 0.60 1.86
N ARG A 44 -1.66 0.51 0.97
CA ARG A 44 -0.98 1.69 0.41
C ARG A 44 -1.93 2.55 -0.39
N ILE A 45 -2.74 1.95 -1.27
CA ILE A 45 -3.74 2.66 -2.07
C ILE A 45 -4.73 3.41 -1.16
N ASP A 46 -5.22 2.75 -0.11
CA ASP A 46 -6.18 3.37 0.80
C ASP A 46 -5.56 4.51 1.60
N THR A 47 -4.32 4.36 2.03
CA THR A 47 -3.56 5.39 2.73
C THR A 47 -3.32 6.61 1.83
N GLU A 48 -2.85 6.40 0.61
CA GLU A 48 -2.60 7.47 -0.36
C GLU A 48 -3.89 8.19 -0.76
N LYS A 49 -5.00 7.46 -0.96
CA LYS A 49 -6.31 8.07 -1.21
C LYS A 49 -6.78 8.93 -0.04
N ALA A 50 -6.59 8.46 1.20
CA ALA A 50 -6.95 9.22 2.38
C ALA A 50 -6.12 10.51 2.51
N GLU A 51 -4.82 10.45 2.21
CA GLU A 51 -3.94 11.62 2.17
C GLU A 51 -4.35 12.60 1.08
N TYR A 52 -4.60 12.10 -0.13
CA TYR A 52 -5.06 12.90 -1.25
C TYR A 52 -6.35 13.66 -0.92
N GLU A 53 -7.35 12.98 -0.34
CA GLU A 53 -8.61 13.64 0.03
C GLU A 53 -8.43 14.66 1.16
N ARG A 54 -7.51 14.44 2.11
CA ARG A 54 -7.16 15.44 3.13
C ARG A 54 -6.56 16.70 2.48
N GLN A 55 -5.54 16.52 1.63
CA GLN A 55 -4.88 17.62 0.92
C GLN A 55 -5.86 18.36 0.00
N ARG A 56 -6.69 17.63 -0.73
CA ARG A 56 -7.72 18.20 -1.61
C ARG A 56 -8.77 19.00 -0.85
N LYS A 57 -9.20 18.55 0.33
CA LYS A 57 -10.10 19.33 1.20
C LYS A 57 -9.41 20.59 1.71
N TYR A 58 -8.16 20.48 2.14
CA TYR A 58 -7.36 21.63 2.58
C TYR A 58 -7.22 22.67 1.46
N TYR A 59 -6.81 22.25 0.27
CA TYR A 59 -6.65 23.14 -0.89
C TYR A 59 -7.97 23.80 -1.30
N ARG A 60 -9.08 23.04 -1.31
CA ARG A 60 -10.41 23.61 -1.56
C ARG A 60 -10.80 24.66 -0.54
N LYS A 61 -10.51 24.45 0.75
CA LYS A 61 -10.74 25.48 1.78
C LYS A 61 -9.85 26.70 1.53
N LEU A 62 -8.58 26.49 1.24
CA LEU A 62 -7.62 27.57 0.97
C LEU A 62 -8.05 28.47 -0.19
N MET A 63 -8.61 27.89 -1.26
CA MET A 63 -9.04 28.65 -2.44
C MET A 63 -10.42 29.30 -2.30
N ASN A 64 -11.33 28.69 -1.53
CA ASN A 64 -12.72 29.13 -1.46
C ASN A 64 -13.06 29.93 -0.18
N ASP A 65 -12.21 29.90 0.84
CA ASP A 65 -12.39 30.61 2.10
C ASP A 65 -11.26 31.63 2.33
N PRO A 66 -11.51 32.91 2.02
CA PRO A 66 -10.53 33.98 2.18
C PRO A 66 -10.06 34.16 3.63
N ALA A 67 -10.90 33.92 4.63
CA ALA A 67 -10.53 34.05 6.03
C ALA A 67 -9.57 32.92 6.45
N PHE A 68 -9.82 31.71 5.95
CA PHE A 68 -8.89 30.59 6.14
C PHE A 68 -7.55 30.82 5.44
N LEU A 69 -7.55 31.35 4.22
CA LEU A 69 -6.34 31.75 3.51
C LEU A 69 -5.52 32.76 4.32
N GLU A 70 -6.16 33.83 4.80
CA GLU A 70 -5.50 34.85 5.59
C GLU A 70 -4.90 34.28 6.89
N ALA A 71 -5.63 33.41 7.59
CA ALA A 71 -5.12 32.74 8.79
C ALA A 71 -3.89 31.86 8.49
N VAL A 72 -3.92 31.08 7.41
CA VAL A 72 -2.79 30.23 6.99
C VAL A 72 -1.59 31.09 6.59
N VAL A 73 -1.81 32.20 5.88
CA VAL A 73 -0.76 33.11 5.43
C VAL A 73 -0.14 33.86 6.63
N ARG A 74 -0.94 34.28 7.61
CA ARG A 74 -0.46 34.84 8.89
C ARG A 74 0.40 33.84 9.66
N ASP A 75 -0.06 32.60 9.79
CA ASP A 75 0.63 31.55 10.56
C ASP A 75 1.92 31.07 9.88
N ARG A 76 1.88 30.82 8.56
CA ARG A 76 3.00 30.21 7.81
C ARG A 76 4.02 31.21 7.30
N LEU A 77 3.58 32.40 6.95
CA LEU A 77 4.41 33.40 6.28
C LEU A 77 4.59 34.67 7.11
N GLY A 78 3.90 34.79 8.26
CA GLY A 78 4.04 35.93 9.16
C GLY A 78 3.54 37.25 8.58
N TYR A 79 2.73 37.21 7.52
CA TYR A 79 2.16 38.44 6.95
C TYR A 79 1.08 39.03 7.87
N ALA A 80 1.02 40.35 7.90
CA ALA A 80 -0.05 41.13 8.52
C ALA A 80 -0.73 41.98 7.45
N ARG A 81 -1.93 42.48 7.73
CA ARG A 81 -2.53 43.53 6.88
C ARG A 81 -1.76 44.83 7.01
N ASP A 82 -1.89 45.68 6.00
CA ASP A 82 -1.40 47.06 6.07
C ASP A 82 -2.03 47.77 7.29
N GLY A 83 -1.16 48.25 8.20
CA GLY A 83 -1.55 48.90 9.45
C GLY A 83 -1.64 48.00 10.69
N GLU A 84 -1.41 46.68 10.58
CA GLU A 84 -1.34 45.77 11.74
C GLU A 84 0.05 45.79 12.39
N ILE A 85 0.10 45.82 13.73
CA ILE A 85 1.33 45.77 14.51
C ILE A 85 1.58 44.32 14.96
N ILE A 86 2.62 43.69 14.44
CA ILE A 86 3.05 42.35 14.87
C ILE A 86 3.98 42.50 16.07
N PHE A 87 3.58 41.98 17.23
CA PHE A 87 4.46 41.82 18.39
C PHE A 87 5.24 40.51 18.25
N ARG A 88 6.55 40.61 17.96
CA ARG A 88 7.47 39.47 18.05
C ARG A 88 8.18 39.55 19.40
N PHE A 89 7.94 38.56 20.25
CA PHE A 89 8.68 38.42 21.49
C PHE A 89 9.95 37.62 21.19
N GLU A 90 11.12 38.18 21.52
CA GLU A 90 12.38 37.41 21.59
C GLU A 90 12.45 36.79 23.00
N ASP A 91 12.78 35.51 23.06
CA ASP A 91 13.10 34.81 24.32
C ASP A 91 14.50 35.20 24.84
#